data_AF-T0YEB1-F1
#
_entry.id   AF-T0YEB1-F1
#
_cell.length_a   1.000
_cell.length_b   1.000
_cell.length_c   1.000
_cell.angle_alpha   90.00
_cell.angle_beta   90.00
_cell.angle_gamma   90.00
#
_symmetry.space_group_name_H-M   'P 1'
#
loop_
_entity.id
_entity.type
_entity.pdbx_description
1 polymer ?
#
loop_
_entity_poly.entity_id
_entity_poly.type
_entity_poly.pdbx_seq_one_letter_code
_entity_poly.pdbx_strand_id
1 'polypeptide(L)'
;GVLTKGRHVLAVQVLYFGTGDGTYPMGSPGLLLRLDLDMLDGSRRRVVTDHSWQTYLDRGHRPGMYKRWFLRALQEDFDARLHPWGWDLPGFEPEAGWLPAMELPGRPDKPAIFAGGPGICPLIRGGSPHARPAGKHCGPRAGGP
;
A
#
# COMPACT_ATOMS: atom_id res chain seq x y z
N GLY A 1 -8.31 22.41 16.76
CA GLY A 1 -7.31 21.66 15.96
C GLY A 1 -7.39 20.20 16.33
N VAL A 2 -6.97 19.29 15.44
CA VAL A 2 -7.00 17.84 15.68
C VAL A 2 -5.83 17.33 16.53
N LEU A 3 -4.77 18.13 16.67
CA LEU A 3 -3.63 17.85 17.55
C LEU A 3 -3.88 18.42 18.95
N THR A 4 -3.50 17.64 19.96
CA THR A 4 -3.65 17.96 21.39
C THR A 4 -2.35 17.62 22.15
N LYS A 5 -2.26 17.92 23.44
CA LYS A 5 -1.11 17.47 24.24
C LYS A 5 -1.25 15.97 24.53
N GLY A 6 -0.25 15.16 24.17
CA GLY A 6 -0.21 13.73 24.52
C GLY A 6 0.25 12.82 23.38
N ARG A 7 -0.07 11.53 23.50
CA ARG A 7 0.18 10.51 22.47
C ARG A 7 -0.81 10.70 21.32
N HIS A 8 -0.29 10.68 20.09
CA HIS A 8 -1.07 10.72 18.86
C HIS A 8 -0.83 9.47 18.04
N VAL A 9 -1.81 9.13 17.21
CA VAL A 9 -1.70 8.12 16.17
C VAL A 9 -1.91 8.82 14.83
N LEU A 10 -1.09 8.48 13.85
CA LEU A 10 -1.34 8.78 12.45
C LEU A 10 -1.72 7.48 11.77
N ALA A 11 -2.89 7.48 11.15
CA ALA A 11 -3.50 6.32 10.53
C ALA A 11 -3.98 6.73 9.14
N VAL A 12 -3.68 5.90 8.13
CA VAL A 12 -4.03 6.17 6.73
C VAL A 12 -4.51 4.89 6.07
N GLN A 13 -5.73 4.91 5.55
CA GLN A 13 -6.23 3.82 4.70
C GLN A 13 -5.83 4.10 3.25
N VAL A 14 -5.15 3.14 2.62
CA VAL A 14 -4.70 3.25 1.22
C VAL A 14 -5.56 2.36 0.35
N LEU A 15 -6.26 2.96 -0.61
CA LEU A 15 -6.99 2.23 -1.64
C LEU A 15 -6.14 2.08 -2.90
N TYR A 16 -5.87 0.84 -3.28
CA TYR A 16 -5.14 0.50 -4.49
C TYR A 16 -5.92 -0.52 -5.33
N PHE A 17 -6.33 -0.11 -6.52
CA PHE A 17 -7.19 -0.92 -7.39
C PHE A 17 -6.46 -2.03 -8.15
N GLY A 18 -5.13 -2.09 -8.10
CA GLY A 18 -4.32 -3.08 -8.84
C GLY A 18 -4.23 -2.85 -10.35
N THR A 19 -5.15 -2.09 -10.93
CA THR A 19 -5.23 -1.78 -12.36
C THR A 19 -5.56 -0.31 -12.56
N GLY A 20 -5.15 0.25 -13.71
CA GLY A 20 -5.63 1.55 -14.14
C GLY A 20 -6.99 1.45 -14.83
N ASP A 21 -7.70 2.58 -14.88
CA ASP A 21 -8.87 2.79 -15.72
C ASP A 21 -8.91 4.27 -16.20
N GLY A 22 -10.02 4.70 -16.80
CA GLY A 22 -10.18 6.07 -17.30
C GLY A 22 -10.14 7.15 -16.21
N THR A 23 -10.16 6.78 -14.93
CA THR A 23 -10.19 7.69 -13.77
C THR A 23 -9.01 7.50 -12.82
N TYR A 24 -8.25 6.41 -12.96
CA TYR A 24 -7.12 6.09 -12.08
C TYR A 24 -5.93 5.54 -12.87
N PRO A 25 -4.72 6.15 -12.77
CA PRO A 25 -3.53 5.61 -13.42
C PRO A 25 -3.04 4.35 -12.69
N MET A 26 -2.56 3.39 -13.47
CA MET A 26 -1.89 2.20 -12.90
C MET A 26 -0.60 2.63 -12.16
N GLY A 27 -0.28 1.95 -11.06
CA GLY A 27 0.91 2.22 -10.26
C GLY A 27 1.22 1.09 -9.28
N SER A 28 2.16 1.33 -8.37
CA SER A 28 2.42 0.45 -7.21
C SER A 28 1.56 0.88 -6.01
N PRO A 29 1.16 -0.04 -5.12
CA PRO A 29 0.52 0.32 -3.85
C PRO A 29 1.54 1.02 -2.94
N GLY A 30 1.30 2.27 -2.57
CA GLY A 30 2.22 3.01 -1.71
C GLY A 30 1.60 4.27 -1.11
N LEU A 31 2.23 4.75 -0.04
CA LEU A 31 1.91 5.99 0.65
C LEU A 31 3.19 6.80 0.80
N LEU A 32 3.14 8.07 0.40
CA LEU A 32 4.21 9.04 0.65
C LEU A 32 3.62 10.17 1.48
N LEU A 33 4.12 10.35 2.71
CA LEU A 33 3.65 11.38 3.62
C LEU A 33 4.83 12.05 4.32
N ARG A 34 4.75 13.37 4.46
CA ARG A 34 5.59 14.19 5.32
C ARG A 34 4.72 15.18 6.07
N LEU A 35 4.86 15.19 7.39
CA LEU A 35 4.22 16.12 8.31
C LEU A 35 5.32 16.84 9.08
N ASP A 36 5.43 18.16 8.88
CA ASP A 36 6.29 19.02 9.69
C ASP A 36 5.43 19.69 10.77
N LEU A 37 5.88 19.63 12.02
CA LEU A 37 5.21 20.16 13.21
C LEU A 37 6.11 21.23 13.83
N ASP A 38 5.58 22.44 13.96
CA ASP A 38 6.17 23.50 14.78
C ASP A 38 5.56 23.43 16.18
N MET A 39 6.41 23.28 17.19
CA MET A 39 6.00 23.15 18.59
C MET A 39 6.00 24.50 19.30
N LEU A 40 5.22 24.62 20.38
CA LEU A 40 5.11 25.87 21.14
C LEU A 40 6.44 26.27 21.84
N ASP A 41 7.32 25.31 22.09
CA ASP A 41 8.66 25.55 22.64
C ASP A 41 9.68 25.99 21.57
N GLY A 42 9.24 26.20 20.33
CA GLY A 42 10.07 26.57 19.19
C GLY A 42 10.80 25.39 18.53
N SER A 43 10.67 24.17 19.08
CA SER A 43 11.23 22.98 18.44
C SER A 43 10.42 22.57 17.21
N ARG A 44 11.06 21.81 16.32
CA ARG A 44 10.42 21.23 15.12
C ARG A 44 10.49 19.72 15.17
N ARG A 45 9.38 19.08 14.81
CA ARG A 45 9.32 17.63 14.65
C ARG A 45 8.85 17.29 13.24
N ARG A 46 9.51 16.33 12.61
CA ARG A 46 9.08 15.77 11.34
C ARG A 46 8.61 14.33 11.53
N VAL A 47 7.50 14.00 10.92
CA VAL A 47 7.00 12.63 10.77
C VAL A 47 6.94 12.33 9.28
N VAL A 48 7.56 11.23 8.85
CA VAL A 48 7.55 10.76 7.46
C VAL A 48 7.09 9.31 7.41
N THR A 49 6.62 8.86 6.25
CA THR A 49 6.46 7.44 5.94
C THR A 49 7.82 6.78 5.77
N ASP A 50 8.07 5.71 6.54
CA ASP A 50 9.28 4.90 6.53
C ASP A 50 8.97 3.48 7.07
N HIS A 51 9.99 2.64 7.24
CA HIS A 51 9.86 1.27 7.77
C HIS A 51 9.33 1.16 9.21
N SER A 52 9.25 2.25 9.99
CA SER A 52 8.71 2.22 11.36
C SER A 52 7.18 2.14 11.39
N TRP A 53 6.52 2.44 10.26
CA TRP A 53 5.07 2.32 10.14
C TRP A 53 4.65 0.86 10.16
N GLN A 54 3.49 0.58 10.74
CA GLN A 54 2.85 -0.72 10.64
C GLN A 54 1.75 -0.68 9.58
N THR A 55 1.58 -1.79 8.88
CA THR A 55 0.65 -1.95 7.77
C THR A 55 -0.18 -3.21 7.97
N TYR A 56 -1.43 -3.14 7.55
CA TYR A 56 -2.36 -4.25 7.61
C TYR A 56 -3.20 -4.28 6.34
N LEU A 57 -3.36 -5.46 5.75
CA LEU A 57 -4.29 -5.63 4.65
C LEU A 57 -5.68 -5.84 5.24
N ASP A 58 -6.52 -4.80 5.20
CA ASP A 58 -7.89 -4.88 5.67
C ASP A 58 -8.67 -5.96 4.91
N ARG A 59 -9.04 -7.04 5.63
CA ARG A 59 -9.80 -8.16 5.08
C ARG A 59 -11.30 -7.91 5.08
N GLY A 60 -11.77 -6.86 5.75
CA GLY A 60 -13.14 -6.36 5.62
C GLY A 60 -13.44 -5.93 4.19
N HIS A 61 -12.47 -5.33 3.50
CA HIS A 61 -12.57 -5.03 2.08
C HIS A 61 -11.98 -6.17 1.25
N ARG A 62 -12.84 -6.95 0.60
CA ARG A 62 -12.37 -8.10 -0.19
C ARG A 62 -11.52 -7.64 -1.39
N PRO A 63 -10.28 -8.13 -1.56
CA PRO A 63 -9.48 -7.80 -2.75
C PRO A 63 -10.09 -8.38 -4.03
N GLY A 64 -9.98 -7.65 -5.15
CA GLY A 64 -10.29 -8.18 -6.48
C GLY A 64 -11.78 -8.29 -6.81
N MET A 65 -12.60 -7.38 -6.27
CA MET A 65 -14.02 -7.27 -6.65
C MET A 65 -14.22 -6.99 -8.14
N TYR A 66 -15.40 -7.31 -8.66
CA TYR A 66 -15.71 -7.10 -10.07
C TYR A 66 -15.90 -5.61 -10.40
N LYS A 67 -15.57 -5.23 -11.63
CA LYS A 67 -15.93 -3.92 -12.18
C LYS A 67 -17.39 -3.97 -12.63
N ARG A 68 -18.21 -3.04 -12.16
CA ARG A 68 -19.59 -2.86 -12.65
C ARG A 68 -19.62 -2.19 -14.04
N TRP A 69 -18.59 -1.40 -14.36
CA TRP A 69 -18.45 -0.66 -15.62
C TRP A 69 -16.97 -0.40 -15.93
N PHE A 70 -16.57 -0.39 -17.20
CA PHE A 70 -15.15 -0.32 -17.61
C PHE A 70 -14.45 1.01 -17.29
N LEU A 71 -15.22 2.09 -17.12
CA LEU A 71 -14.74 3.42 -16.74
C LEU A 71 -14.88 3.72 -15.23
N ARG A 72 -15.33 2.75 -14.42
CA ARG A 72 -15.33 2.86 -12.95
C ARG A 72 -14.34 1.87 -12.33
N ALA A 73 -13.85 2.26 -11.16
CA ALA A 73 -13.15 1.36 -10.25
C ALA A 73 -14.07 0.24 -9.71
N LEU A 74 -13.51 -0.63 -8.87
CA LEU A 74 -14.20 -1.81 -8.33
C LEU A 74 -15.40 -1.41 -7.45
N GLN A 75 -16.45 -2.23 -7.45
CA GLN A 75 -17.53 -2.08 -6.48
C GLN A 75 -17.08 -2.63 -5.12
N GLU A 76 -17.27 -1.83 -4.07
CA GLU A 76 -16.95 -2.21 -2.69
C GLU A 76 -17.93 -3.27 -2.16
N ASP A 77 -17.38 -4.24 -1.43
CA ASP A 77 -18.08 -5.18 -0.57
C ASP A 77 -17.31 -5.22 0.75
N PHE A 78 -17.99 -4.93 1.86
CA PHE A 78 -17.39 -4.67 3.15
C PHE A 78 -17.98 -5.57 4.24
N ASP A 79 -17.14 -6.43 4.81
CA ASP A 79 -17.47 -7.22 6.00
C ASP A 79 -16.92 -6.55 7.26
N ALA A 80 -17.80 -5.84 7.97
CA ALA A 80 -17.47 -5.14 9.21
C ALA A 80 -16.90 -6.04 10.32
N ARG A 81 -17.11 -7.36 10.25
CA ARG A 81 -16.59 -8.32 11.25
C ARG A 81 -15.09 -8.56 11.12
N LEU A 82 -14.52 -8.29 9.94
CA LEU A 82 -13.10 -8.49 9.64
C LEU A 82 -12.29 -7.19 9.68
N HIS A 83 -12.96 -6.05 9.83
CA HIS A 83 -12.31 -4.74 9.90
C HIS A 83 -11.64 -4.52 11.27
N PRO A 84 -10.37 -4.06 11.32
CA PRO A 84 -9.65 -3.88 12.58
C PRO A 84 -10.09 -2.61 13.31
N TRP A 85 -11.26 -2.61 13.93
CA TRP A 85 -11.80 -1.43 14.61
C TRP A 85 -10.85 -0.82 15.65
N GLY A 86 -10.79 0.52 15.67
CA GLY A 86 -9.96 1.28 16.61
C GLY A 86 -8.47 1.33 16.25
N TRP A 87 -8.06 0.79 15.10
CA TRP A 87 -6.68 0.83 14.62
C TRP A 87 -6.08 2.24 14.48
N ASP A 88 -6.94 3.25 14.35
CA ASP A 88 -6.60 4.67 14.22
C ASP A 88 -6.57 5.42 15.56
N LEU A 89 -6.80 4.74 16.68
CA LEU A 89 -6.86 5.34 18.02
C LEU A 89 -5.57 5.09 18.82
N PRO A 90 -5.18 6.05 19.69
CA PRO A 90 -4.13 5.82 20.68
C PRO A 90 -4.47 4.62 21.59
N GLY A 91 -3.51 3.71 21.75
CA GLY A 91 -3.68 2.51 22.60
C GLY A 91 -4.17 1.27 21.85
N PHE A 92 -4.36 1.36 20.53
CA PHE A 92 -4.45 0.15 19.70
C PHE A 92 -3.18 -0.68 19.82
N GLU A 93 -3.35 -1.98 20.07
CA GLU A 93 -2.26 -2.96 20.15
C GLU A 93 -2.32 -3.85 18.90
N PRO A 94 -1.36 -3.71 17.96
CA PRO A 94 -1.36 -4.46 16.72
C PRO A 94 -1.24 -5.97 16.94
N GLU A 95 -2.15 -6.73 16.33
CA GLU A 95 -2.07 -8.19 16.29
C GLU A 95 -0.98 -8.68 15.31
N ALA A 96 -0.68 -9.98 15.32
CA ALA A 96 0.38 -10.60 14.50
C ALA A 96 0.23 -10.40 12.98
N GLY A 97 -0.95 -9.98 12.49
CA GLY A 97 -1.19 -9.66 11.07
C GLY A 97 -0.65 -8.30 10.62
N TRP A 98 -0.28 -7.42 11.56
CA TRP A 98 0.35 -6.14 11.25
C TRP A 98 1.82 -6.32 10.94
N LEU A 99 2.26 -5.80 9.80
CA LEU A 99 3.62 -5.96 9.30
C LEU A 99 4.29 -4.59 9.17
N PRO A 100 5.61 -4.47 9.42
CA PRO A 100 6.35 -3.26 9.10
C PRO A 100 6.16 -2.86 7.64
N ALA A 101 6.06 -1.55 7.39
CA ALA A 101 5.95 -1.01 6.05
C ALA A 101 7.19 -1.38 5.22
N MET A 102 6.94 -1.70 3.95
CA MET A 102 8.00 -1.95 2.98
C MET A 102 8.26 -0.67 2.18
N GLU A 103 9.50 -0.20 2.20
CA GLU A 103 9.93 0.91 1.34
C GLU A 103 9.92 0.50 -0.13
N LEU A 104 9.42 1.40 -0.96
CA LEU A 104 9.41 1.25 -2.41
C LEU A 104 10.66 1.94 -2.98
N PRO A 105 11.44 1.28 -3.86
CA PRO A 105 12.73 1.81 -4.34
C PRO A 105 12.60 3.00 -5.29
N GLY A 106 11.43 3.24 -5.88
CA GLY A 106 11.27 4.30 -6.86
C GLY A 106 11.26 5.70 -6.22
N ARG A 107 11.60 6.69 -7.06
CA ARG A 107 11.77 8.06 -6.60
C ARG A 107 10.41 8.74 -6.35
N PRO A 108 10.28 9.58 -5.31
CA PRO A 108 9.03 10.27 -4.98
C PRO A 108 8.63 11.34 -6.02
N ASP A 109 9.56 11.80 -6.85
CA ASP A 109 9.32 12.75 -7.94
C ASP A 109 8.92 12.08 -9.26
N LYS A 110 8.70 10.77 -9.26
CA LYS A 110 8.32 9.99 -10.44
C LYS A 110 6.92 9.40 -10.29
N PRO A 111 6.21 9.14 -11.42
CA PRO A 111 4.92 8.46 -11.37
C PRO A 111 4.97 7.14 -10.61
N ALA A 112 3.89 6.79 -9.91
CA ALA A 112 3.80 5.62 -9.04
C ALA A 112 4.04 4.27 -9.74
N ILE A 113 3.92 4.21 -11.07
CA ILE A 113 4.28 3.02 -11.86
C ILE A 113 5.78 2.69 -11.81
N PHE A 114 6.62 3.69 -11.53
CA PHE A 114 8.07 3.51 -11.36
C PHE A 114 8.48 3.28 -9.90
N ALA A 115 7.52 3.19 -8.97
CA ALA A 115 7.82 2.97 -7.56
C ALA A 115 8.45 1.60 -7.29
N GLY A 116 8.27 0.63 -8.18
CA GLY A 116 8.93 -0.69 -8.09
C GLY A 116 8.35 -1.60 -7.02
N GLY A 117 7.11 -1.34 -6.58
CA GLY A 117 6.42 -2.23 -5.63
C GLY A 117 6.01 -3.56 -6.27
N PRO A 118 5.88 -4.63 -5.47
CA PRO A 118 5.31 -5.86 -5.96
C PRO A 118 3.86 -5.60 -6.40
N GLY A 119 3.52 -6.01 -7.62
CA GLY A 119 2.12 -6.08 -8.03
C GLY A 119 1.38 -7.04 -7.08
N ILE A 120 0.06 -6.87 -6.90
CA ILE A 120 -0.76 -7.73 -6.01
C ILE A 120 -0.83 -9.20 -6.50
N CYS A 121 -0.45 -9.48 -7.75
CA CYS A 121 -0.63 -10.78 -8.39
C CYS A 121 0.00 -12.00 -7.65
N PRO A 122 1.14 -11.91 -6.92
CA PRO A 122 1.68 -13.04 -6.17
C PRO A 122 0.88 -13.38 -4.90
N LEU A 123 0.20 -12.42 -4.27
CA LEU A 123 -0.51 -12.60 -3.00
C LEU A 123 -1.93 -13.17 -3.16
N ILE A 124 -2.49 -13.15 -4.37
CA ILE A 124 -3.81 -13.74 -4.68
C ILE A 124 -3.68 -15.24 -5.07
N ARG A 125 -2.48 -15.71 -5.44
CA ARG A 125 -2.26 -17.15 -5.65
C ARG A 125 -1.95 -17.82 -4.31
N GLY A 126 -2.99 -18.37 -3.69
CA GLY A 126 -2.82 -19.66 -3.03
C GLY A 126 -2.19 -20.62 -4.05
N GLY A 127 -0.89 -20.83 -3.93
CA GLY A 127 -0.11 -21.60 -4.90
C GLY A 127 -0.59 -23.04 -4.94
N SER A 128 -1.17 -23.44 -6.07
CA SER A 128 -1.23 -24.85 -6.42
C SER A 128 0.22 -25.36 -6.62
N PRO A 129 0.62 -26.50 -6.01
CA PRO A 129 2.01 -26.98 -5.98
C PRO A 129 2.58 -27.45 -7.34
N HIS A 130 1.91 -27.15 -8.45
CA HIS A 130 2.30 -27.61 -9.79
C HIS A 130 2.61 -26.52 -10.83
N ALA A 131 2.63 -25.24 -10.45
CA ALA A 131 3.03 -24.20 -11.40
C ALA A 131 4.57 -24.09 -11.48
N ARG A 132 5.18 -24.72 -12.49
CA ARG A 132 6.60 -24.53 -12.85
C ARG A 132 6.90 -23.06 -13.17
N PRO A 133 8.07 -22.51 -12.77
CA PRO A 133 8.43 -21.15 -13.11
C PRO A 133 8.74 -21.02 -14.61
N ALA A 134 8.07 -20.08 -15.28
CA ALA A 134 8.44 -19.65 -16.62
C ALA A 134 9.84 -19.00 -16.56
N GLY A 135 10.80 -19.64 -17.23
CA GLY A 135 12.20 -19.23 -17.28
C GLY A 135 12.36 -17.85 -17.90
N LYS A 136 13.15 -17.00 -17.23
CA LYS A 136 13.70 -15.77 -17.80
C LYS A 136 14.82 -16.17 -18.77
N HIS A 137 14.60 -16.00 -20.07
CA HIS A 137 15.70 -15.93 -21.03
C HIS A 137 15.92 -14.47 -21.41
N CYS A 138 16.91 -13.85 -20.76
CA CYS A 138 17.54 -12.62 -21.20
C CYS A 138 18.98 -12.99 -21.55
N GLY A 139 19.31 -12.98 -22.84
CA GLY A 139 20.66 -13.20 -23.37
C GLY A 139 20.85 -12.34 -24.63
N PRO A 140 22.06 -11.78 -24.87
CA PRO A 140 22.26 -10.76 -25.90
C PRO A 140 22.27 -11.37 -27.31
N ARG A 141 21.77 -10.61 -28.30
CA ARG A 141 21.92 -10.93 -29.73
C ARG A 141 23.39 -10.86 -30.11
N ALA A 142 24.00 -12.01 -30.42
CA ALA A 142 25.24 -12.08 -31.17
C ALA A 142 24.94 -11.85 -32.66
N GLY A 143 25.75 -11.02 -33.32
CA GLY A 143 25.68 -10.72 -34.74
C GLY A 143 25.94 -11.95 -35.61
N GLY A 144 25.27 -11.99 -36.76
CA GLY A 144 25.50 -12.95 -37.84
C GLY A 144 26.40 -12.36 -38.94
N PRO A 145 26.82 -13.22 -39.89
CA PRO A 145 28.09 -13.16 -40.62
C PRO A 145 28.25 -11.99 -41.60
#